data_AF-A0A173YGA2-F1
#
_entry.id   AF-A0A173YGA2-F1
#
_cell.length_a   1.000
_cell.length_b   1.000
_cell.length_c   1.000
_cell.angle_alpha   90.00
_cell.angle_beta   90.00
_cell.angle_gamma   90.00
#
_symmetry.space_group_name_H-M   'P 1'
#
loop_
_entity.id
_entity.type
_entity.pdbx_description
1 polymer ?
#
loop_
_entity_poly.entity_id
_entity_poly.type
_entity_poly.pdbx_seq_one_letter_code
_entity_poly.pdbx_strand_id
1 'polypeptide(L)' 'MKKNFYLDLLLFVSGLVCLITGIVLDFHLFGGFGGGRALKGIITDVHTYSGYIMMIGLLFHLVWHWKWIKAVAKKQIGH' A
#
# COMPACT_ATOMS: atom_id res chain seq x y z
N MET A 1 5.55 -2.42 22.56
CA MET A 1 4.98 -3.29 21.50
C MET A 1 3.60 -2.84 20.97
N LYS A 2 2.85 -1.92 21.61
CA LYS A 2 1.44 -1.66 21.22
C LYS A 2 1.18 -0.54 20.19
N LYS A 3 2.08 0.44 20.02
CA LYS A 3 1.82 1.61 19.14
C LYS A 3 1.98 1.33 17.65
N ASN A 4 2.79 0.34 17.28
CA ASN A 4 3.20 0.14 15.88
C ASN A 4 2.30 -0.88 15.14
N PHE A 5 1.60 -1.74 15.87
CA PHE A 5 0.73 -2.77 15.28
C PHE A 5 -0.38 -2.18 14.41
N TYR A 6 -0.98 -1.06 14.83
CA TYR A 6 -2.02 -0.39 14.05
C TYR A 6 -1.49 0.19 12.74
N LEU A 7 -0.25 0.71 12.74
CA LEU A 7 0.36 1.28 11.55
C LEU A 7 0.79 0.19 10.57
N ASP A 8 1.32 -0.93 11.08
CA ASP A 8 1.68 -2.10 10.29
C ASP A 8 0.43 -2.76 9.68
N LEU A 9 -0.65 -2.86 10.45
CA LEU A 9 -1.94 -3.36 9.96
C LEU A 9 -2.54 -2.43 8.89
N LEU A 10 -2.48 -1.11 9.10
CA LEU A 10 -2.92 -0.12 8.12
C LEU A 10 -2.13 -0.22 6.83
N LEU A 11 -0.81 -0.37 6.91
CA LEU A 11 0.06 -0.60 5.76
C LEU A 11 -0.28 -1.88 5.01
N PHE A 12 -0.51 -2.97 5.75
CA PHE A 12 -0.88 -4.25 5.16
C PHE A 12 -2.21 -4.17 4.40
N VAL A 13 -3.25 -3.59 5.02
CA VAL A 13 -4.57 -3.48 4.41
C VAL A 13 -4.56 -2.51 3.23
N SER A 14 -3.97 -1.31 3.37
CA SER A 14 -3.88 -0.34 2.27
C SER A 14 -3.07 -0.87 1.10
N GLY A 15 -1.97 -1.59 1.36
CA GLY A 15 -1.17 -2.24 0.33
C GLY A 15 -1.92 -3.38 -0.37
N LEU A 16 -2.66 -4.21 0.38
CA LEU A 16 -3.48 -5.28 -0.20
C LEU A 16 -4.58 -4.71 -1.11
N VAL A 17 -5.28 -3.66 -0.67
CA VAL A 17 -6.29 -2.97 -1.49
C VAL A 17 -5.67 -2.36 -2.75
N CYS A 18 -4.54 -1.68 -2.62
CA CYS A 18 -3.82 -1.08 -3.74
C CYS A 18 -3.37 -2.17 -4.75
N LEU A 19 -2.89 -3.31 -4.28
CA LEU A 19 -2.47 -4.44 -5.12
C LEU A 19 -3.65 -5.04 -5.87
N ILE A 20 -4.75 -5.34 -5.19
CA ILE A 20 -5.95 -5.93 -5.81
C ILE A 20 -6.54 -4.98 -6.85
N THR A 21 -6.70 -3.71 -6.50
CA THR A 21 -7.24 -2.70 -7.43
C THR A 21 -6.32 -2.44 -8.61
N GLY A 22 -5.00 -2.50 -8.42
CA GLY A 22 -4.00 -2.41 -9.50
C GLY A 22 -4.14 -3.56 -10.49
N ILE A 23 -4.20 -4.81 -10.01
CA ILE A 23 -4.43 -5.99 -10.86
C ILE A 23 -5.74 -5.82 -11.66
N VAL A 24 -6.82 -5.42 -10.98
CA VAL A 24 -8.12 -5.23 -11.62
C VAL A 24 -8.06 -4.15 -12.72
N LEU A 25 -7.32 -3.06 -12.51
CA LEU A 25 -7.08 -2.00 -13.49
C LEU A 25 -6.23 -2.45 -14.66
N ASP A 26 -5.10 -3.11 -14.41
CA ASP A 26 -4.16 -3.55 -15.44
C ASP A 26 -4.78 -4.58 -16.39
N PHE A 27 -5.49 -5.56 -15.83
CA PHE A 27 -6.16 -6.61 -16.62
C PHE A 27 -7.53 -6.18 -17.18
N HIS A 28 -7.91 -4.91 -17.00
CA HIS A 28 -9.16 -4.35 -17.51
C HIS A 28 -10.38 -5.21 -17.15
N LEU A 29 -10.44 -5.75 -15.92
CA LEU A 29 -11.46 -6.68 -15.44
C LEU A 29 -12.83 -6.01 -15.17
N PHE A 30 -13.20 -5.05 -16.02
CA PHE A 30 -14.41 -4.23 -15.95
C PHE A 30 -15.38 -4.49 -17.12
N GLY A 31 -14.96 -5.29 -18.11
CA GLY A 31 -15.62 -5.42 -19.42
C GLY A 31 -16.95 -6.19 -19.45
N GLY A 32 -17.43 -6.73 -18.33
CA GLY A 32 -18.64 -7.56 -18.29
C GLY A 32 -19.93 -6.83 -17.88
N PHE A 33 -19.83 -5.67 -17.25
CA PHE A 33 -20.99 -4.90 -16.79
C PHE A 33 -21.15 -3.66 -17.68
N GLY A 34 -22.33 -3.44 -18.26
CA GLY A 34 -22.67 -2.35 -19.19
C GLY A 34 -22.50 -0.90 -18.68
N GLY A 35 -21.70 -0.69 -17.63
CA GLY A 35 -21.25 0.58 -17.06
C GLY A 35 -19.74 0.61 -16.76
N GLY A 36 -18.92 -0.13 -17.51
CA GLY A 36 -17.48 -0.32 -17.25
C GLY A 36 -16.67 0.97 -17.06
N ARG A 37 -17.10 2.10 -17.63
CA ARG A 37 -16.45 3.41 -17.41
C ARG A 37 -16.65 3.97 -16.01
N ALA A 38 -17.85 3.83 -15.44
CA ALA A 38 -18.15 4.29 -14.08
C ALA A 38 -17.45 3.40 -13.04
N LEU A 39 -17.50 2.07 -13.25
CA LEU A 39 -16.83 1.11 -12.37
C LEU A 39 -15.29 1.28 -12.40
N LYS A 40 -14.72 1.51 -13.59
CA LYS A 40 -13.30 1.85 -13.73
C LYS A 40 -12.95 3.13 -12.97
N GLY A 41 -13.80 4.16 -13.02
CA GLY A 41 -13.60 5.41 -12.27
C GLY A 41 -13.50 5.16 -10.77
N ILE A 42 -14.48 4.45 -10.20
CA ILE A 42 -14.50 4.11 -8.77
C ILE A 42 -13.26 3.31 -8.37
N ILE A 43 -12.88 2.29 -9.16
CA ILE A 43 -11.73 1.44 -8.85
C ILE A 43 -10.41 2.22 -8.99
N THR A 44 -10.33 3.16 -9.93
CA THR A 44 -9.19 4.08 -10.06
C THR A 44 -9.08 4.97 -8.82
N ASP A 45 -10.18 5.57 -8.36
CA ASP A 45 -10.17 6.42 -7.17
C ASP A 45 -9.74 5.62 -5.93
N VAL A 46 -10.29 4.42 -5.72
CA VAL A 46 -9.90 3.53 -4.61
C VAL A 46 -8.42 3.17 -4.70
N HIS A 47 -7.91 2.85 -5.88
CA HIS A 47 -6.48 2.58 -6.08
C HIS A 47 -5.62 3.79 -5.70
N THR A 48 -5.95 4.98 -6.21
CA THR A 48 -5.18 6.21 -5.93
C THR A 48 -5.18 6.58 -4.45
N TYR A 49 -6.35 6.61 -3.80
CA TYR A 49 -6.43 6.99 -2.38
C TYR A 49 -5.83 5.93 -1.46
N SER A 50 -6.01 4.63 -1.75
CA SER A 50 -5.33 3.57 -0.99
C SER A 50 -3.80 3.65 -1.14
N GLY A 51 -3.31 3.98 -2.33
CA GLY A 51 -1.90 4.24 -2.59
C GLY A 51 -1.35 5.43 -1.81
N TYR A 52 -2.09 6.54 -1.71
CA TYR A 52 -1.69 7.68 -0.87
C TYR A 52 -1.62 7.32 0.62
N ILE A 53 -2.61 6.61 1.14
CA ILE A 53 -2.63 6.13 2.52
C ILE A 53 -1.43 5.20 2.77
N MET A 54 -1.17 4.26 1.86
CA MET A 54 -0.03 3.35 1.92
C MET A 54 1.30 4.12 1.92
N MET A 55 1.47 5.12 1.04
CA MET A 55 2.70 5.91 0.95
C MET A 55 2.96 6.67 2.25
N ILE A 56 1.95 7.36 2.79
CA ILE A 56 2.07 8.10 4.05
C ILE A 56 2.37 7.13 5.20
N GLY A 57 1.64 6.01 5.29
CA GLY A 57 1.87 4.96 6.28
C GLY A 57 3.29 4.40 6.21
N LEU A 58 3.81 4.18 5.00
CA LEU A 58 5.17 3.68 4.79
C LEU A 58 6.22 4.66 5.27
N LEU A 59 6.06 5.95 4.97
CA LEU A 59 6.97 6.99 5.47
C LEU A 59 7.03 6.99 7.00
N PHE A 60 5.86 6.97 7.66
CA PHE A 60 5.79 6.89 9.11
C PHE A 60 6.43 5.60 9.65
N HIS A 61 6.20 4.45 9.01
CA HIS A 61 6.80 3.18 9.40
C HIS A 61 8.33 3.27 9.35
N LEU A 62 8.90 3.76 8.25
CA LEU A 62 10.34 3.88 8.08
C LEU A 62 10.96 4.82 9.13
N VAL A 63 10.33 5.96 9.39
CA VAL A 63 10.79 6.93 10.41
C VAL A 63 10.73 6.31 11.81
N TRP A 64 9.64 5.64 12.17
CA TRP A 64 9.52 4.98 13.48
C TRP A 64 10.50 3.81 13.65
N HIS A 65 10.80 3.09 12.58
CA HIS A 65 11.69 1.94 12.57
C HIS A 65 13.13 2.30 12.20
N TRP A 66 13.50 3.59 12.14
CA TRP A 66 14.82 4.05 11.71
C TRP A 66 16.00 3.42 12.48
N LYS A 67 15.84 3.17 13.78
CA LYS A 67 16.86 2.46 14.59
C LYS A 67 17.06 1.01 14.12
N TRP A 68 15.97 0.31 13.82
CA TRP A 68 16.02 -1.06 13.28
C TRP A 68 16.62 -1.06 11.87
N ILE A 69 16.22 -0.12 11.00
CA ILE A 69 16.79 0.01 9.64
C ILE A 69 18.31 0.18 9.72
N LYS A 70 18.82 1.08 10.57
CA LYS A 70 20.27 1.26 10.76
C LYS A 70 20.96 0.00 11.26
N ALA A 71 20.33 -0.76 12.16
CA ALA A 71 20.88 -2.01 12.66
C ALA A 71 20.95 -3.09 11.56
N VAL A 72 19.89 -3.22 10.74
CA VAL A 72 19.85 -4.13 9.59
C VAL A 72 20.87 -3.71 8.53
N ALA A 73 20.92 -2.43 8.17
CA ALA A 73 21.89 -1.91 7.22
C ALA A 73 23.34 -2.16 7.66
N LYS A 74 23.64 -1.93 8.95
CA LYS A 74 24.96 -2.26 9.52
C LYS A 74 25.27 -3.75 9.43
N LYS A 75 24.29 -4.62 9.64
CA LYS A 75 24.48 -6.08 9.56
C LYS A 75 24.65 -6.61 8.13
N GLN A 76 24.00 -5.99 7.15
CA GLN A 76 23.99 -6.48 5.76
C GLN A 76 25.07 -5.82 4.89
N ILE A 77 25.41 -4.55 5.15
CA ILE A 77 26.33 -3.74 4.34
C ILE A 77 27.63 -3.45 5.11
N GLY A 78 27.60 -3.50 6.45
CA GLY A 78 28.81 -3.41 7.25
C GLY A 78 29.60 -4.71 7.15
N HIS A 79 30.74 -4.63 6.46
CA HIS A 79 31.83 -5.59 6.58
C HIS A 79 32.29 -5.74 8.04
#